data_AF-A0AAW6NCQ0-F1
#
_entry.id   AF-A0AAW6NCQ0-F1
#
_cell.length_a   1.000
_cell.length_b   1.000
_cell.length_c   1.000
_cell.angle_alpha   90.00
_cell.angle_beta   90.00
_cell.angle_gamma   90.00
#
_symmetry.space_group_name_H-M   'P 1'
#
loop_
_entity.id
_entity.type
_entity.pdbx_description
1 polymer ?
#
loop_
_entity_poly.entity_id
_entity_poly.type
_entity_poly.pdbx_seq_one_letter_code
_entity_poly.pdbx_strand_id
1 'polypeptide(L)'
;MNDLEQVLVACTAQYDHQRQIFAQVVAEENQLRQELRRLQKLDGAVHQEDSFVSGMRVIGADLLWQGWLSRSQSTLNMQLARVLAIKSYEQERVRKAFGKVVALENLIKEEKKSRQRKVAKDTLGIAIDHALRQPPV
;
A
#
# COMPACT_ATOMS: atom_id res chain seq x y z
N MET A 1 -20.22 -8.73 21.89
CA MET A 1 -19.09 -8.41 20.99
C MET A 1 -17.85 -8.37 21.85
N ASN A 2 -16.90 -9.29 21.65
CA ASN A 2 -15.73 -9.45 22.52
C ASN A 2 -14.79 -8.23 22.38
N ASP A 3 -14.04 -7.85 23.41
CA ASP A 3 -13.18 -6.65 23.40
C ASP A 3 -12.16 -6.69 22.23
N LEU A 4 -11.62 -7.89 21.96
CA LEU A 4 -10.74 -8.15 20.80
C LEU A 4 -11.40 -7.90 19.44
N GLU A 5 -12.70 -8.17 19.31
CA GLU A 5 -13.44 -7.92 18.06
C GLU A 5 -13.60 -6.42 17.81
N GLN A 6 -13.75 -5.61 18.87
CA GLN A 6 -13.81 -4.15 18.75
C GLN A 6 -12.47 -3.56 18.34
N VAL A 7 -11.37 -4.05 18.92
CA VAL A 7 -10.01 -3.65 18.54
C VAL A 7 -9.72 -4.05 17.09
N LEU A 8 -10.19 -5.21 16.63
CA LEU A 8 -10.07 -5.63 15.24
C LEU A 8 -10.78 -4.66 14.28
N VAL A 9 -12.00 -4.22 14.61
CA VAL A 9 -12.74 -3.23 13.81
C VAL A 9 -11.97 -1.90 13.74
N ALA A 10 -11.41 -1.43 14.85
CA ALA A 10 -10.61 -0.21 14.85
C ALA A 10 -9.31 -0.36 14.03
N CYS A 11 -8.59 -1.48 14.15
CA CYS A 11 -7.37 -1.74 13.39
C CYS A 11 -7.63 -1.91 11.89
N THR A 12 -8.74 -2.52 11.50
CA THR A 12 -9.13 -2.65 10.08
C THR A 12 -9.46 -1.28 9.48
N ALA A 13 -10.23 -0.44 10.18
CA ALA A 13 -10.48 0.93 9.75
C ALA A 13 -9.17 1.74 9.62
N GLN A 14 -8.23 1.58 10.56
CA GLN A 14 -6.91 2.20 10.47
C GLN A 14 -6.12 1.70 9.25
N TYR A 15 -6.14 0.39 8.97
CA TYR A 15 -5.48 -0.20 7.81
C TYR A 15 -6.06 0.36 6.49
N ASP A 16 -7.38 0.44 6.37
CA ASP A 16 -8.05 0.99 5.19
C ASP A 16 -7.67 2.46 4.96
N HIS A 17 -7.63 3.25 6.03
CA HIS A 17 -7.19 4.64 5.95
C HIS A 17 -5.72 4.77 5.47
N GLN A 18 -4.80 3.97 6.03
CA GLN A 18 -3.40 3.98 5.57
C GLN A 18 -3.27 3.53 4.10
N ARG A 19 -4.08 2.56 3.68
CA ARG A 19 -4.11 2.07 2.31
C ARG A 19 -4.62 3.13 1.32
N GLN A 20 -5.59 3.95 1.72
CA GLN A 20 -6.05 5.11 0.93
C GLN A 20 -4.95 6.15 0.76
N ILE A 21 -4.25 6.51 1.84
CA ILE A 21 -3.11 7.45 1.78
C ILE A 21 -2.04 6.91 0.83
N PHE A 22 -1.66 5.64 0.97
CA PHE A 22 -0.67 5.02 0.09
C PHE A 22 -1.12 5.01 -1.38
N ALA A 23 -2.41 4.78 -1.65
CA ALA A 23 -2.95 4.84 -3.01
C ALA A 23 -2.81 6.23 -3.65
N GLN A 24 -2.97 7.31 -2.87
CA GLN A 24 -2.76 8.68 -3.35
C GLN A 24 -1.30 8.90 -3.75
N VAL A 25 -0.34 8.44 -2.93
CA VAL A 25 1.10 8.55 -3.22
C VAL A 25 1.46 7.78 -4.50
N VAL A 26 0.88 6.59 -4.70
CA VAL A 26 1.07 5.81 -5.94
C VAL A 26 0.47 6.51 -7.16
N ALA A 27 -0.68 7.17 -7.00
CA ALA A 27 -1.27 7.96 -8.07
C ALA A 27 -0.38 9.14 -8.49
N GLU A 28 0.17 9.87 -7.52
CA GLU A 28 1.12 10.96 -7.75
C GLU A 28 2.39 10.48 -8.47
N GLU A 29 2.97 9.36 -8.02
CA GLU A 29 4.12 8.73 -8.70
C GLU A 29 3.80 8.42 -10.18
N ASN A 30 2.63 7.85 -10.43
CA ASN A 30 2.21 7.49 -11.78
C ASN A 30 2.03 8.72 -12.67
N GLN A 31 1.49 9.82 -12.13
CA GLN A 31 1.37 11.10 -12.83
C GLN A 31 2.75 11.64 -13.23
N LEU A 32 3.69 11.73 -12.29
CA LEU A 32 5.06 12.20 -12.57
C LEU A 32 5.77 11.34 -13.62
N ARG A 33 5.61 10.01 -13.55
CA ARG A 33 6.16 9.09 -14.57
C ARG A 33 5.51 9.28 -15.94
N GLN A 34 4.21 9.62 -15.99
CA GLN A 34 3.54 9.94 -17.25
C GLN A 34 4.06 11.25 -17.84
N GLU A 35 4.26 12.28 -17.02
CA GLU A 35 4.82 13.56 -17.45
C GLU A 35 6.25 13.42 -17.99
N LEU A 36 7.11 12.67 -17.29
CA LEU A 36 8.45 12.34 -17.77
C LEU A 36 8.42 11.64 -19.15
N ARG A 37 7.53 10.67 -19.33
CA ARG A 37 7.36 9.99 -20.64
C ARG A 37 6.86 10.94 -21.72
N ARG A 38 5.97 11.89 -21.40
CA ARG A 38 5.51 12.91 -22.36
C ARG A 38 6.67 13.81 -22.77
N LEU A 39 7.47 14.24 -21.80
CA LEU A 39 8.65 15.08 -22.03
C LEU A 39 9.68 14.35 -22.91
N GLN A 40 9.95 13.08 -22.65
CA GLN A 40 10.84 12.24 -23.49
C GLN A 40 10.33 12.06 -24.93
N LYS A 41 9.00 11.98 -25.12
CA LYS A 41 8.41 11.92 -26.47
C LYS A 41 8.59 13.22 -27.25
N LEU A 42 8.45 14.37 -26.58
CA LEU A 42 8.67 15.68 -27.20
C LEU A 42 10.12 15.84 -27.64
N ASP A 43 11.08 15.40 -26.82
CA ASP A 43 12.49 15.40 -27.17
C ASP A 43 12.79 14.56 -28.42
N GLY A 44 12.29 13.33 -28.46
CA GLY A 44 12.48 12.43 -29.61
C GLY A 44 11.80 12.89 -30.90
N ALA A 45 10.69 13.64 -30.83
CA ALA A 45 10.02 14.20 -32.00
C ALA A 45 10.82 15.32 -32.65
N VAL A 46 11.39 16.23 -31.85
CA VAL A 46 12.23 17.34 -32.34
C VAL A 46 13.48 16.82 -33.05
N HIS A 47 14.13 15.80 -32.47
CA HIS A 47 15.33 15.19 -33.06
C HIS A 47 15.08 14.44 -34.38
N GLN A 48 13.83 14.05 -34.68
CA GLN A 48 13.48 13.41 -35.96
C GLN A 48 13.21 14.42 -37.09
N GLU A 49 12.73 15.63 -36.77
CA GLU A 49 12.39 16.66 -37.75
C GLU A 49 13.60 17.49 -38.21
N ASP A 50 14.62 17.66 -37.35
CA ASP A 50 15.83 18.44 -37.67
C ASP A 50 16.78 17.80 -38.70
N SER A 51 16.44 16.62 -39.24
CA SER A 51 17.26 15.94 -40.25
C SER A 51 17.28 16.62 -41.63
N PHE A 52 16.49 17.69 -41.88
CA PHE A 52 16.33 18.22 -43.25
C PHE A 52 16.53 19.72 -43.53
N VAL A 53 16.53 20.70 -42.60
CA VAL A 53 16.59 22.13 -43.02
C VAL A 53 17.27 23.09 -42.02
N SER A 54 18.29 23.83 -42.50
CA SER A 54 18.73 25.18 -42.07
C SER A 54 19.58 25.37 -40.78
N GLY A 55 20.87 25.03 -40.86
CA GLY A 55 21.83 25.01 -39.75
C GLY A 55 22.43 26.32 -39.19
N MET A 56 21.77 27.49 -39.23
CA MET A 56 22.36 28.70 -38.60
C MET A 56 21.41 29.60 -37.78
N ARG A 57 20.09 29.63 -38.02
CA ARG A 57 19.11 30.27 -37.12
C ARG A 57 18.57 29.33 -36.02
N VAL A 58 18.77 28.03 -36.20
CA VAL A 58 18.23 26.97 -35.33
C VAL A 58 19.02 26.85 -34.01
N ILE A 59 20.32 27.17 -34.01
CA ILE A 59 21.23 26.93 -32.87
C ILE A 59 20.80 27.65 -31.58
N GLY A 60 20.32 28.89 -31.68
CA GLY A 60 19.87 29.66 -30.50
C GLY A 60 18.54 29.16 -29.92
N ALA A 61 17.61 28.75 -30.78
CA ALA A 61 16.32 28.21 -30.36
C ALA A 61 16.46 26.80 -29.77
N ASP A 62 17.32 25.97 -30.37
CA ASP A 62 17.63 24.62 -29.89
C ASP A 62 18.34 24.64 -28.52
N LEU A 63 19.31 25.54 -28.31
CA LEU A 63 19.96 25.68 -26.99
C LEU A 63 18.98 26.08 -25.88
N LEU A 64 18.02 26.97 -26.17
CA LEU A 64 16.97 27.36 -25.22
C LEU A 64 16.00 26.21 -24.94
N TRP A 65 15.63 25.46 -25.97
CA TRP A 65 14.78 24.27 -25.88
C TRP A 65 15.45 23.17 -25.04
N GLN A 66 16.69 22.80 -25.35
CA GLN A 66 17.48 21.83 -24.58
C GLN A 66 17.67 22.27 -23.13
N GLY A 67 17.93 23.55 -22.90
CA GLY A 67 18.03 24.11 -21.56
C GLY A 67 16.72 23.99 -20.77
N TRP A 68 15.58 24.27 -21.41
CA TRP A 68 14.26 24.10 -20.80
C TRP A 68 13.94 22.63 -20.53
N LEU A 69 14.26 21.74 -21.46
CA LEU A 69 14.05 20.30 -21.35
C LEU A 69 14.83 19.72 -20.17
N SER A 70 16.12 20.04 -20.07
CA SER A 70 16.99 19.59 -18.98
C SER A 70 16.51 20.08 -17.61
N ARG A 71 16.13 21.37 -17.50
CA ARG A 71 15.55 21.91 -16.25
C ARG A 71 14.26 21.21 -15.87
N SER A 72 13.35 21.03 -16.84
CA SER A 72 12.04 20.40 -16.62
C SER A 72 12.19 18.93 -16.19
N GLN A 73 13.09 18.19 -16.84
CA GLN A 73 13.41 16.82 -16.45
C GLN A 73 14.02 16.74 -15.05
N SER A 74 14.95 17.65 -14.72
CA SER A 74 15.53 17.72 -13.38
C SER A 74 14.48 18.01 -12.30
N THR A 75 13.55 18.93 -12.55
CA THR A 75 12.45 19.25 -11.63
C THR A 75 11.53 18.03 -11.42
N LEU A 76 11.11 17.37 -12.50
CA LEU A 76 10.26 16.17 -12.42
C LEU A 76 10.96 15.01 -11.71
N ASN A 77 12.26 14.79 -11.96
CA ASN A 77 13.04 13.76 -11.28
C ASN A 77 13.18 14.04 -9.78
N MET A 78 13.36 15.31 -9.39
CA MET A 78 13.42 15.69 -7.98
C MET A 78 12.09 15.48 -7.26
N GLN A 79 10.97 15.81 -7.91
CA GLN A 79 9.63 15.53 -7.40
C GLN A 79 9.41 14.02 -7.28
N LEU A 80 9.79 13.24 -8.30
CA LEU A 80 9.67 11.79 -8.29
C LEU A 80 10.49 11.17 -7.15
N ALA A 81 11.73 11.62 -6.94
CA ALA A 81 12.57 11.16 -5.84
C ALA A 81 11.92 11.44 -4.47
N ARG A 82 11.30 12.60 -4.29
CA ARG A 82 10.55 12.94 -3.06
C ARG A 82 9.36 12.01 -2.87
N VAL A 83 8.55 11.80 -3.90
CA VAL A 83 7.38 10.89 -3.84
C VAL A 83 7.82 9.46 -3.54
N LEU A 84 8.93 8.99 -4.11
CA LEU A 84 9.47 7.66 -3.81
C LEU A 84 9.91 7.53 -2.35
N ALA A 85 10.48 8.57 -1.76
CA ALA A 85 10.82 8.60 -0.33
C ALA A 85 9.57 8.57 0.56
N ILE A 86 8.52 9.31 0.19
CA ILE A 86 7.23 9.27 0.90
C ILE A 86 6.58 7.88 0.75
N LYS A 87 6.62 7.32 -0.45
CA LYS A 87 6.06 5.99 -0.75
C LYS A 87 6.70 4.90 0.10
N SER A 88 8.02 4.90 0.25
CA SER A 88 8.70 3.89 1.07
C SER A 88 8.29 3.97 2.54
N TYR A 89 8.13 5.18 3.07
CA TYR A 89 7.62 5.42 4.42
C TYR A 89 6.18 4.93 4.59
N GLU A 90 5.27 5.34 3.70
CA GLU A 90 3.86 4.95 3.76
C GLU A 90 3.64 3.45 3.53
N GLN A 91 4.45 2.83 2.68
CA GLN A 91 4.44 1.38 2.46
C GLN A 91 4.69 0.61 3.77
N GLU A 92 5.66 1.06 4.57
CA GLU A 92 5.95 0.44 5.86
C GLU A 92 4.81 0.64 6.87
N ARG A 93 4.12 1.78 6.84
CA ARG A 93 2.95 2.03 7.69
C ARG A 93 1.78 1.11 7.35
N VAL A 94 1.48 0.95 6.05
CA VAL A 94 0.45 0.02 5.58
C VAL A 94 0.80 -1.41 6.00
N ARG A 95 2.05 -1.83 5.82
CA ARG A 95 2.52 -3.17 6.24
C ARG A 95 2.33 -3.40 7.74
N LYS A 96 2.68 -2.44 8.58
CA LYS A 96 2.48 -2.53 10.04
C LYS A 96 1.01 -2.58 10.42
N ALA A 97 0.17 -1.75 9.82
CA ALA A 97 -1.27 -1.75 10.08
C ALA A 97 -1.91 -3.09 9.69
N PHE A 98 -1.55 -3.63 8.52
CA PHE A 98 -1.98 -4.96 8.09
C PHE A 98 -1.52 -6.07 9.04
N GLY A 99 -0.25 -6.03 9.45
CA GLY A 99 0.30 -7.01 10.41
C GLY A 99 -0.47 -7.04 11.73
N LYS A 100 -0.92 -5.89 12.24
CA LYS A 100 -1.77 -5.81 13.44
C LYS A 100 -3.13 -6.48 13.23
N VAL A 101 -3.78 -6.23 12.08
CA VAL A 101 -5.05 -6.88 11.73
C VAL A 101 -4.90 -8.40 11.72
N VAL A 102 -3.89 -8.92 11.02
CA VAL A 102 -3.62 -10.36 10.93
C VAL A 102 -3.33 -10.96 12.31
N ALA A 103 -2.54 -10.29 13.14
CA ALA A 103 -2.25 -10.74 14.50
C ALA A 103 -3.52 -10.83 15.36
N LEU A 104 -4.39 -9.83 15.30
CA LEU A 104 -5.66 -9.82 16.03
C LEU A 104 -6.64 -10.89 15.54
N GLU A 105 -6.75 -11.09 14.23
CA GLU A 105 -7.56 -12.18 13.66
C GLU A 105 -7.11 -13.54 14.17
N ASN A 106 -5.80 -13.77 14.22
CA ASN A 106 -5.24 -15.02 14.75
C ASN A 106 -5.53 -15.18 16.24
N LEU A 107 -5.35 -14.10 17.03
CA LEU A 107 -5.64 -14.12 18.46
C LEU A 107 -7.11 -14.42 18.76
N ILE A 108 -8.05 -13.83 18.00
CA ILE A 108 -9.48 -14.09 18.13
C ILE A 108 -9.81 -15.54 17.77
N LYS A 109 -9.21 -16.08 16.71
CA LYS A 109 -9.38 -17.50 16.34
C LYS A 109 -8.89 -18.44 17.45
N GLU A 110 -7.75 -18.12 18.06
CA GLU A 110 -7.17 -18.91 19.15
C GLU A 110 -8.03 -18.84 20.43
N GLU A 111 -8.54 -17.65 20.80
CA GLU A 111 -9.44 -17.47 21.94
C GLU A 111 -10.74 -18.26 21.75
N LYS A 112 -11.35 -18.19 20.56
CA LYS A 112 -12.55 -18.97 20.22
C LYS A 112 -12.29 -20.47 20.33
N LYS A 113 -11.17 -20.96 19.81
CA LYS A 113 -10.79 -22.38 19.88
C LYS A 113 -10.54 -22.83 21.33
N SER A 114 -9.86 -22.02 22.12
CA SER A 114 -9.62 -22.28 23.54
C SER A 114 -10.92 -22.34 24.34
N ARG A 115 -11.83 -21.39 24.10
CA ARG A 115 -13.16 -21.36 24.72
C ARG A 115 -13.98 -22.59 24.36
N GLN A 116 -14.02 -22.99 23.09
CA GLN A 116 -14.71 -24.20 22.64
C GLN A 116 -14.16 -25.47 23.31
N ARG A 117 -12.83 -25.59 23.41
CA ARG A 117 -12.19 -26.72 24.11
C ARG A 117 -12.55 -26.79 25.59
N LYS A 118 -12.60 -25.64 26.26
CA LYS A 118 -12.98 -25.54 27.67
C LYS A 118 -14.44 -25.99 27.87
N VAL A 119 -15.36 -25.45 27.06
CA VAL A 119 -16.78 -25.84 27.09
C VAL A 119 -16.94 -27.34 26.83
N ALA A 120 -16.27 -27.89 25.80
CA ALA A 120 -16.33 -29.32 25.50
C ALA A 120 -15.85 -30.18 26.68
N LYS A 121 -14.75 -29.79 27.34
CA LYS A 121 -14.24 -30.48 28.53
C LYS A 121 -15.24 -30.41 29.70
N ASP A 122 -15.81 -29.25 29.95
CA ASP A 122 -16.79 -29.05 31.03
C ASP A 122 -18.05 -29.90 30.78
N THR A 123 -18.55 -29.94 29.54
CA THR A 123 -19.70 -30.77 29.16
C THR A 123 -19.44 -32.28 29.31
N LEU A 124 -18.22 -32.74 28.98
CA LEU A 124 -17.83 -34.14 29.17
C LEU A 124 -17.78 -34.49 30.66
N GLY A 125 -17.25 -33.60 31.51
CA GLY A 125 -17.24 -33.79 32.96
C GLY A 125 -18.65 -33.95 33.53
N ILE A 126 -19.58 -33.08 33.12
CA ILE A 126 -20.99 -33.17 33.54
C ILE A 126 -21.64 -34.49 33.08
N ALA A 127 -21.36 -34.93 31.85
CA ALA A 127 -21.91 -36.17 31.32
C ALA A 127 -21.37 -37.41 32.07
N ILE A 128 -20.10 -37.41 32.43
CA ILE A 128 -19.48 -38.48 33.24
C ILE A 128 -20.09 -38.50 34.65
N ASP A 129 -20.20 -37.35 35.31
CA ASP A 129 -20.80 -37.26 36.65
C ASP A 129 -22.26 -37.72 36.66
N HIS A 130 -23.02 -37.38 35.61
CA HIS A 130 -24.39 -37.85 35.45
C HIS A 130 -24.46 -39.38 35.27
N ALA A 131 -23.58 -39.96 34.44
CA ALA A 131 -23.51 -41.40 34.20
C ALA A 131 -23.09 -42.19 35.46
N LEU A 132 -22.25 -41.63 36.33
CA LEU A 132 -21.86 -42.26 37.59
C LEU A 132 -22.97 -42.19 38.66
N ARG A 133 -23.90 -41.25 38.55
CA ARG A 133 -25.03 -41.08 39.49
C ARG A 133 -26.25 -41.94 39.17
N GLN A 134 -26.43 -42.34 37.92
CA GLN A 134 -27.48 -43.27 37.51
C GLN A 134 -26.88 -44.68 37.37
N PRO A 135 -27.17 -45.61 38.30
CA PRO A 135 -26.72 -46.98 38.12
C PRO A 135 -27.39 -47.60 36.89
N PRO A 136 -26.71 -48.47 36.14
CA PRO A 136 -27.35 -49.24 35.07
C PRO A 136 -28.44 -50.12 35.69
N VAL A 137 -29.63 -50.09 35.07
CA VAL A 137 -30.80 -50.94 35.40
C VAL A 137 -30.53 -52.38 35.01
#